data_AF-A0A011PC84-F1
#
_entry.id   AF-A0A011PC84-F1
#
_cell.length_a   1.000
_cell.length_b   1.000
_cell.length_c   1.000
_cell.angle_alpha   90.00
_cell.angle_beta   90.00
_cell.angle_gamma   90.00
#
_symmetry.space_group_name_H-M   'P 1'
#
loop_
_entity.id
_entity.type
_entity.pdbx_description
1 polymer ?
#
loop_
_entity_poly.entity_id
_entity_poly.type
_entity_poly.pdbx_seq_one_letter_code
_entity_poly.pdbx_strand_id
1 'polypeptide(L)'
;MRRTSLLVAGCCLLLGCAGLDPHAADPAAQRRLRDDAIGDCARLFAASDRLIDAEGARDAQSPRVPGFPHLRVDRILARLATAAAVPGDEPSSSWYRALAELDASDRAIELANTVGAPTASVEALAACRQTLGLADRNELAKLQVVAQVPDDYSTMLRALGLYPLTRYLFAAGIERWQQETLATFAEHVIDTASSRRRVRYVPEPSPESLPLVRDLAELGLPSITGSAIAALVARHAPRLEIDTAGDEDRPGALVWQSDRKGGERLAVATAAPVLYVRSGHAQMAGRWLLQLSYTAWFSERPPERAHDLLAGRFDGLLWRVTLAEDGSPLIYDTIHPCGCYHLFIPGDRVRARERQPGIDEGMFAPQTLPTPAANERVVLRLAAGTHYLQGVAIEAAAAPPGVRLALRDEDGLRSLPFPGGGRRSAFAADGLLGGSERLERFYFWPMGIRSAGQMRQWGRHATAFVGRRHFDDPTLLDRYFERLQ
;
A
#
# COMPACT_ATOMS: atom_id res chain seq x y z
N MET A 1 28.47 46.35 -35.96
CA MET A 1 28.58 45.17 -35.06
C MET A 1 27.18 44.60 -34.86
N ARG A 2 26.84 43.53 -35.59
CA ARG A 2 25.54 42.86 -35.50
C ARG A 2 25.56 41.91 -34.31
N ARG A 3 24.70 42.14 -33.31
CA ARG A 3 24.47 41.20 -32.20
C ARG A 3 23.41 40.20 -32.65
N THR A 4 23.86 39.00 -33.00
CA THR A 4 23.02 37.81 -33.20
C THR A 4 22.60 37.29 -31.84
N SER A 5 21.34 37.47 -31.48
CA SER A 5 20.74 36.81 -30.32
C SER A 5 20.45 35.35 -30.70
N LEU A 6 21.23 34.41 -30.15
CA LEU A 6 20.88 32.99 -30.16
C LEU A 6 19.69 32.78 -29.22
N LEU A 7 18.50 32.66 -29.80
CA LEU A 7 17.34 32.05 -29.14
C LEU A 7 17.59 30.53 -29.09
N VAL A 8 18.12 30.05 -27.97
CA VAL A 8 18.09 28.62 -27.64
C VAL A 8 16.65 28.28 -27.26
N ALA A 9 15.89 27.81 -28.24
CA ALA A 9 14.60 27.18 -28.01
C ALA A 9 14.84 25.82 -27.34
N GLY A 10 14.89 25.81 -26.01
CA GLY A 10 14.82 24.59 -25.22
C GLY A 10 13.46 23.94 -25.43
N CYS A 11 13.40 22.87 -26.21
CA CYS A 11 12.27 21.95 -26.20
C CYS A 11 12.19 21.29 -24.83
N CYS A 12 11.48 21.92 -23.90
CA CYS A 12 10.94 21.25 -22.73
C CYS A 12 9.87 20.28 -23.21
N LEU A 13 10.28 19.05 -23.55
CA LEU A 13 9.36 17.92 -23.62
C LEU A 13 8.77 17.76 -22.22
N LEU A 14 7.56 18.29 -22.04
CA LEU A 14 6.66 17.92 -20.97
C LEU A 14 6.33 16.44 -21.15
N LEU A 15 7.22 15.56 -20.68
CA LEU A 15 6.88 14.18 -20.36
C LEU A 15 5.95 14.23 -19.15
N GLY A 16 4.71 14.63 -19.40
CA GLY A 16 3.63 14.36 -18.47
C GLY A 16 3.58 12.86 -18.30
N CYS A 17 3.91 12.39 -17.11
CA CYS A 17 3.80 10.99 -16.71
C CYS A 17 2.33 10.56 -16.64
N ALA A 18 1.62 10.58 -17.76
CA ALA A 18 0.65 9.54 -18.05
C ALA A 18 1.50 8.27 -18.18
N GLY A 19 1.24 7.27 -17.34
CA GLY A 19 2.02 6.04 -17.28
C GLY A 19 2.27 5.51 -18.69
N LEU A 20 3.51 5.09 -18.96
CA LEU A 20 3.91 4.49 -20.24
C LEU A 20 2.80 3.56 -20.72
N ASP A 21 2.17 3.89 -21.85
CA ASP A 21 1.09 3.09 -22.43
C ASP A 21 1.60 1.65 -22.57
N PRO A 22 1.07 0.66 -21.83
CA PRO A 22 1.57 -0.70 -21.87
C PRO A 22 1.36 -1.34 -23.25
N HIS A 23 0.49 -0.76 -24.09
CA HIS A 23 0.26 -1.19 -25.46
C HIS A 23 1.25 -0.59 -26.47
N ALA A 24 2.03 0.43 -26.08
CA ALA A 24 3.00 1.09 -26.96
C ALA A 24 4.33 0.33 -27.05
N ALA A 25 4.62 -0.54 -26.08
CA ALA A 25 5.80 -1.40 -26.10
C ALA A 25 5.51 -2.73 -26.83
N ASP A 26 6.53 -3.27 -27.48
CA ASP A 26 6.49 -4.65 -27.99
C ASP A 26 6.44 -5.66 -26.83
N PRO A 27 5.81 -6.84 -26.99
CA PRO A 27 5.15 -7.32 -28.20
C PRO A 27 3.72 -6.79 -28.42
N ALA A 28 3.09 -6.13 -27.43
CA ALA A 28 1.72 -5.64 -27.56
C ALA A 28 1.50 -4.70 -28.75
N ALA A 29 2.43 -3.78 -29.01
CA ALA A 29 2.34 -2.85 -30.13
C ALA A 29 2.23 -3.59 -31.48
N GLN A 30 3.14 -4.53 -31.75
CA GLN A 30 3.10 -5.38 -32.95
C GLN A 30 1.87 -6.29 -33.00
N ARG A 31 1.47 -6.89 -31.88
CA ARG A 31 0.32 -7.81 -31.84
C ARG A 31 -0.97 -7.12 -32.26
N ARG A 32 -1.19 -5.86 -31.89
CA ARG A 32 -2.38 -5.10 -32.30
C ARG A 32 -2.54 -4.93 -33.81
N LEU A 33 -1.45 -5.09 -34.57
CA LEU A 33 -1.42 -4.99 -36.03
C LEU A 33 -1.69 -6.32 -36.74
N ARG A 34 -1.83 -7.43 -36.00
CA ARG A 34 -2.09 -8.75 -36.59
C ARG A 34 -3.56 -8.94 -36.93
N ASP A 35 -3.84 -9.68 -37.99
CA ASP A 35 -5.19 -10.04 -38.42
C ASP A 35 -5.55 -11.49 -38.03
N ASP A 36 -5.18 -11.88 -36.81
CA ASP A 36 -5.43 -13.21 -36.24
C ASP A 36 -5.94 -13.11 -34.80
N ALA A 37 -6.19 -14.27 -34.16
CA ALA A 37 -6.69 -14.34 -32.79
C ALA A 37 -5.79 -13.63 -31.77
N ILE A 38 -4.47 -13.59 -31.99
CA ILE A 38 -3.54 -12.83 -31.14
C ILE A 38 -3.81 -11.33 -31.28
N GLY A 39 -4.00 -10.85 -32.51
CA GLY A 39 -4.34 -9.47 -32.78
C GLY A 39 -5.70 -9.04 -32.23
N ASP A 40 -6.71 -9.90 -32.37
CA ASP A 40 -8.04 -9.67 -31.80
C ASP A 40 -7.97 -9.54 -30.27
N CYS A 41 -7.23 -10.44 -29.62
CA CYS A 41 -7.03 -10.39 -28.17
C CYS A 41 -6.24 -9.17 -27.71
N ALA A 42 -5.18 -8.78 -28.43
CA ALA A 42 -4.44 -7.57 -28.12
C ALA A 42 -5.32 -6.31 -28.25
N ARG A 43 -6.17 -6.24 -29.27
CA ARG A 43 -7.14 -5.14 -29.45
C ARG A 43 -8.22 -5.15 -28.37
N LEU A 44 -8.69 -6.31 -27.93
CA LEU A 44 -9.68 -6.43 -26.85
C LEU A 44 -9.15 -5.86 -25.54
N PHE A 45 -7.92 -6.20 -25.13
CA PHE A 45 -7.29 -5.63 -23.94
C PHE A 45 -7.11 -4.10 -24.06
N ALA A 46 -6.69 -3.60 -25.23
CA ALA A 46 -6.59 -2.17 -25.48
C ALA A 46 -7.95 -1.44 -25.43
N ALA A 47 -9.04 -2.08 -25.88
CA ALA A 47 -10.38 -1.54 -25.79
C ALA A 47 -10.88 -1.52 -24.34
N SER A 48 -10.68 -2.61 -23.59
CA SER A 48 -11.00 -2.70 -22.16
C SER A 48 -10.26 -1.62 -21.36
N ASP A 49 -8.97 -1.44 -21.63
CA ASP A 49 -8.17 -0.44 -20.92
C ASP A 49 -8.61 0.99 -21.23
N ARG A 50 -8.97 1.31 -22.48
CA ARG A 50 -9.53 2.62 -22.83
C ARG A 50 -10.85 2.90 -22.14
N LEU A 51 -11.71 1.90 -22.00
CA LEU A 51 -12.97 2.03 -21.25
C LEU A 51 -12.69 2.34 -19.77
N ILE A 52 -11.81 1.57 -19.13
CA ILE A 52 -11.41 1.76 -17.73
C ILE A 52 -10.82 3.16 -17.51
N ASP A 53 -9.95 3.62 -18.42
CA ASP A 53 -9.30 4.92 -18.32
C ASP A 53 -10.31 6.07 -18.56
N ALA A 54 -11.26 5.91 -19.50
CA ALA A 54 -12.29 6.92 -19.80
C ALA A 54 -13.24 7.14 -18.62
N GLU A 55 -13.56 6.09 -17.87
CA GLU A 55 -14.40 6.15 -16.66
C GLU A 55 -13.60 6.53 -15.40
N GLY A 56 -12.28 6.68 -15.50
CA GLY A 56 -11.41 6.94 -14.35
C GLY A 56 -11.40 5.80 -13.32
N ALA A 57 -11.72 4.58 -13.75
CA ALA A 57 -11.86 3.38 -12.92
C ALA A 57 -10.56 2.60 -12.71
N ARG A 58 -9.46 3.08 -13.30
CA ARG A 58 -8.12 2.48 -13.23
C ARG A 58 -7.67 2.30 -11.79
N ASP A 59 -7.24 1.09 -11.46
CA ASP A 59 -6.69 0.73 -10.16
C ASP A 59 -5.16 0.81 -10.16
N ALA A 60 -4.58 1.47 -9.16
CA ALA A 60 -3.15 1.77 -9.11
C ALA A 60 -2.32 0.77 -8.29
N GLN A 61 -2.96 -0.21 -7.63
CA GLN A 61 -2.28 -1.13 -6.70
C GLN A 61 -1.17 -1.93 -7.39
N SER A 62 -1.49 -2.54 -8.53
CA SER A 62 -0.55 -3.32 -9.33
C SER A 62 -0.46 -2.75 -10.74
N PRO A 63 0.70 -2.22 -11.18
CA PRO A 63 0.85 -1.73 -12.54
C PRO A 63 0.73 -2.85 -13.58
N ARG A 64 0.19 -2.50 -14.74
CA ARG A 64 0.27 -3.33 -15.97
C ARG A 64 1.73 -3.45 -16.42
N VAL A 65 2.10 -4.62 -16.92
CA VAL A 65 3.46 -4.85 -17.41
C VAL A 65 3.62 -4.26 -18.83
N PRO A 66 4.62 -3.39 -19.08
CA PRO A 66 4.85 -2.83 -20.42
C PRO A 66 5.03 -3.91 -21.49
N GLY A 67 4.27 -3.84 -22.58
CA GLY A 67 4.29 -4.84 -23.66
C GLY A 67 3.43 -6.08 -23.42
N PHE A 68 2.91 -6.25 -22.19
CA PHE A 68 2.07 -7.37 -21.77
C PHE A 68 0.86 -6.85 -20.97
N PRO A 69 -0.06 -6.10 -21.61
CA PRO A 69 -1.16 -5.39 -20.93
C PRO A 69 -2.17 -6.31 -20.23
N HIS A 70 -2.15 -7.61 -20.53
CA HIS A 70 -2.95 -8.66 -19.90
C HIS A 70 -2.29 -9.27 -18.65
N LEU A 71 -1.15 -8.73 -18.23
CA LEU A 71 -0.39 -9.11 -17.04
C LEU A 71 -0.19 -7.89 -16.13
N ARG A 72 -0.21 -8.13 -14.82
CA ARG A 72 0.14 -7.15 -13.79
C ARG A 72 1.23 -7.69 -12.89
N VAL A 73 1.97 -6.77 -12.28
CA VAL A 73 3.08 -7.11 -11.38
C VAL A 73 2.97 -6.32 -10.08
N ASP A 74 3.24 -6.99 -8.97
CA ASP A 74 3.51 -6.35 -7.68
C ASP A 74 4.98 -6.57 -7.28
N ARG A 75 5.44 -5.98 -6.17
CA ARG A 75 6.85 -6.09 -5.75
C ARG A 75 7.25 -7.53 -5.37
N ILE A 76 6.31 -8.38 -4.99
CA ILE A 76 6.56 -9.79 -4.67
C ILE A 76 6.83 -10.56 -5.98
N LEU A 77 5.94 -10.43 -6.97
CA LEU A 77 6.09 -11.08 -8.27
C LEU A 77 7.30 -10.54 -9.04
N ALA A 78 7.60 -9.25 -8.93
CA ALA A 78 8.84 -8.69 -9.48
C ALA A 78 10.09 -9.32 -8.85
N ARG A 79 10.07 -9.53 -7.52
CA ARG A 79 11.18 -10.19 -6.80
C ARG A 79 11.33 -11.67 -7.19
N LEU A 80 10.22 -12.36 -7.47
CA LEU A 80 10.21 -13.76 -7.89
C LEU A 80 10.65 -13.98 -9.34
N ALA A 81 10.68 -12.94 -10.18
CA ALA A 81 11.11 -13.03 -11.58
C ALA A 81 12.50 -13.67 -11.72
N THR A 82 13.43 -13.41 -10.79
CA THR A 82 14.77 -14.00 -10.79
C THR A 82 14.78 -15.49 -10.41
N ALA A 83 13.84 -15.95 -9.60
CA ALA A 83 13.69 -17.37 -9.26
C ALA A 83 13.03 -18.16 -10.41
N ALA A 84 12.25 -17.47 -11.24
CA ALA A 84 11.59 -18.01 -12.44
C ALA A 84 12.47 -17.98 -13.70
N ALA A 85 13.80 -17.84 -13.56
CA ALA A 85 14.72 -17.49 -14.65
C ALA A 85 14.91 -18.54 -15.75
N VAL A 86 14.49 -19.80 -15.55
CA VAL A 86 14.69 -20.87 -16.54
C VAL A 86 13.42 -21.05 -17.40
N PRO A 87 13.47 -20.73 -18.71
CA PRO A 87 12.32 -20.89 -19.59
C PRO A 87 11.93 -22.35 -19.78
N GLY A 88 10.63 -22.66 -19.63
CA GLY A 88 10.08 -23.99 -19.84
C GLY A 88 9.99 -24.86 -18.58
N ASP A 89 10.50 -24.36 -17.45
CA ASP A 89 10.38 -25.03 -16.15
C ASP A 89 9.08 -24.63 -15.42
N GLU A 90 8.62 -25.48 -14.52
CA GLU A 90 7.41 -25.26 -13.69
C GLU A 90 7.39 -23.91 -12.94
N PRO A 91 8.49 -23.39 -12.37
CA PRO A 91 8.48 -22.07 -11.73
C PRO A 91 8.21 -20.92 -12.70
N SER A 92 8.63 -21.04 -13.97
CA SER A 92 8.37 -20.02 -15.00
C SER A 92 6.89 -19.99 -15.41
N SER A 93 6.27 -21.17 -15.52
CA SER A 93 4.85 -21.31 -15.83
C SER A 93 3.99 -20.78 -14.67
N SER A 94 4.38 -21.10 -13.43
CA SER A 94 3.71 -20.69 -12.20
C SER A 94 3.80 -19.17 -11.99
N TRP A 95 4.97 -18.58 -12.27
CA TRP A 95 5.17 -17.13 -12.17
C TRP A 95 4.34 -16.37 -13.21
N TYR A 96 4.32 -16.85 -14.46
CA TYR A 96 3.46 -16.28 -15.49
C TYR A 96 1.98 -16.33 -15.10
N ARG A 97 1.52 -17.48 -14.58
CA ARG A 97 0.15 -17.67 -14.10
C ARG A 97 -0.19 -16.68 -12.98
N ALA A 98 0.72 -16.47 -12.03
CA ALA A 98 0.53 -15.51 -10.95
C ALA A 98 0.40 -14.05 -11.44
N LEU A 99 1.16 -13.63 -12.46
CA LEU A 99 1.01 -12.32 -13.11
C LEU A 99 -0.35 -12.18 -13.81
N ALA A 100 -0.79 -13.24 -14.47
CA ALA A 100 -2.07 -13.32 -15.19
C ALA A 100 -3.27 -13.30 -14.23
N GLU A 101 -3.19 -14.00 -13.10
CA GLU A 101 -4.20 -14.00 -12.04
C GLU A 101 -4.27 -12.65 -11.33
N LEU A 102 -3.12 -11.98 -11.12
CA LEU A 102 -3.10 -10.62 -10.59
C LEU A 102 -3.82 -9.63 -11.52
N ASP A 103 -3.56 -9.70 -12.83
CA ASP A 103 -4.32 -8.90 -13.81
C ASP A 103 -5.81 -9.23 -13.77
N ALA A 104 -6.18 -10.51 -13.74
CA ALA A 104 -7.58 -10.92 -13.71
C ALA A 104 -8.33 -10.35 -12.49
N SER A 105 -7.74 -10.45 -11.30
CA SER A 105 -8.32 -9.95 -10.05
C SER A 105 -8.46 -8.43 -10.06
N ASP A 106 -7.40 -7.71 -10.38
CA ASP A 106 -7.41 -6.24 -10.38
C ASP A 106 -8.33 -5.69 -11.48
N ARG A 107 -8.31 -6.28 -12.67
CA ARG A 107 -9.16 -5.86 -13.79
C ARG A 107 -10.63 -6.12 -13.52
N ALA A 108 -10.98 -7.19 -12.80
CA ALA A 108 -12.36 -7.41 -12.39
C ALA A 108 -12.88 -6.28 -11.49
N ILE A 109 -12.03 -5.76 -10.59
CA ILE A 109 -12.35 -4.59 -9.75
C ILE A 109 -12.52 -3.32 -10.61
N GLU A 110 -11.61 -3.09 -11.57
CA GLU A 110 -11.71 -1.96 -12.50
C GLU A 110 -13.00 -2.00 -13.31
N LEU A 111 -13.35 -3.16 -13.88
CA LEU A 111 -14.57 -3.35 -14.66
C LEU A 111 -15.84 -3.26 -13.79
N ALA A 112 -15.78 -3.66 -12.52
CA ALA A 112 -16.90 -3.48 -11.58
C ALA A 112 -17.16 -1.99 -11.27
N ASN A 113 -16.16 -1.12 -11.48
CA ASN A 113 -16.25 0.32 -11.32
C ASN A 113 -16.58 1.06 -12.63
N THR A 114 -16.75 0.37 -13.76
CA THR A 114 -17.17 1.00 -15.02
C THR A 114 -18.66 0.78 -15.26
N VAL A 115 -19.35 1.81 -15.78
CA VAL A 115 -20.78 1.71 -16.10
C VAL A 115 -20.96 0.87 -17.36
N GLY A 116 -21.76 -0.18 -17.28
CA GLY A 116 -22.18 -0.96 -18.45
C GLY A 116 -21.15 -1.94 -19.00
N ALA A 117 -20.09 -2.28 -18.26
CA ALA A 117 -19.23 -3.40 -18.62
C ALA A 117 -20.04 -4.71 -18.65
N PRO A 118 -20.22 -5.36 -19.81
CA PRO A 118 -20.96 -6.61 -19.88
C PRO A 118 -20.17 -7.71 -19.21
N THR A 119 -20.83 -8.63 -18.49
CA THR A 119 -20.20 -9.85 -17.96
C THR A 119 -19.42 -10.58 -19.05
N ALA A 120 -20.01 -10.69 -20.25
CA ALA A 120 -19.41 -11.25 -21.48
C ALA A 120 -18.02 -10.70 -21.87
N SER A 121 -17.64 -9.51 -21.38
CA SER A 121 -16.30 -8.94 -21.56
C SER A 121 -15.24 -9.60 -20.68
N VAL A 122 -15.60 -10.08 -19.48
CA VAL A 122 -14.70 -10.73 -18.53
C VAL A 122 -14.31 -12.12 -19.02
N GLU A 123 -15.27 -12.93 -19.49
CA GLU A 123 -14.95 -14.26 -20.05
C GLU A 123 -14.12 -14.14 -21.33
N ALA A 124 -14.43 -13.18 -22.20
CA ALA A 124 -13.65 -12.93 -23.41
C ALA A 124 -12.19 -12.53 -23.08
N LEU A 125 -11.99 -11.67 -22.08
CA LEU A 125 -10.64 -11.31 -21.60
C LEU A 125 -9.91 -12.51 -21.00
N ALA A 126 -10.61 -13.40 -20.27
CA ALA A 126 -10.01 -14.62 -19.73
C ALA A 126 -9.53 -15.57 -20.84
N ALA A 127 -10.35 -15.80 -21.86
CA ALA A 127 -9.96 -16.59 -23.03
C ALA A 127 -8.78 -15.94 -23.77
N CYS A 128 -8.82 -14.62 -23.95
CA CYS A 128 -7.74 -13.90 -24.59
C CYS A 128 -6.43 -13.91 -23.82
N ARG A 129 -6.48 -13.96 -22.48
CA ARG A 129 -5.29 -14.12 -21.65
C ARG A 129 -4.59 -15.47 -21.91
N GLN A 130 -5.35 -16.53 -22.16
CA GLN A 130 -4.78 -17.83 -22.54
C GLN A 130 -4.11 -17.78 -23.91
N THR A 131 -4.78 -17.20 -24.91
CA THR A 131 -4.23 -17.01 -26.27
C THR A 131 -2.93 -16.21 -26.24
N LEU A 132 -2.92 -15.09 -25.53
CA LEU A 132 -1.72 -14.25 -25.38
C LEU A 132 -0.62 -14.95 -24.58
N GLY A 133 -0.97 -15.75 -23.57
CA GLY A 133 -0.01 -16.52 -22.79
C GLY A 133 0.70 -17.61 -23.56
N LEU A 134 0.06 -18.22 -24.56
CA LEU A 134 0.76 -19.11 -25.49
C LEU A 134 1.78 -18.35 -26.35
N ALA A 135 1.43 -17.15 -26.82
CA ALA A 135 2.34 -16.30 -27.60
C ALA A 135 3.49 -15.73 -26.77
N ASP A 136 3.30 -15.52 -25.46
CA ASP A 136 4.30 -14.96 -24.54
C ASP A 136 5.41 -15.94 -24.17
N ARG A 137 5.25 -17.25 -24.41
CA ARG A 137 6.30 -18.24 -24.08
C ARG A 137 7.65 -17.91 -24.74
N ASN A 138 7.60 -17.31 -25.94
CA ASN A 138 8.79 -16.88 -26.68
C ASN A 138 9.35 -15.53 -26.20
N GLU A 139 8.63 -14.82 -25.33
CA GLU A 139 8.94 -13.47 -24.86
C GLU A 139 9.29 -13.46 -23.35
N LEU A 140 9.43 -14.62 -22.72
CA LEU A 140 9.60 -14.75 -21.27
C LEU A 140 10.84 -13.98 -20.76
N ALA A 141 11.96 -14.06 -21.46
CA ALA A 141 13.18 -13.34 -21.08
C ALA A 141 12.96 -11.82 -21.06
N LYS A 142 12.18 -11.30 -22.00
CA LYS A 142 11.79 -9.89 -22.03
C LYS A 142 10.84 -9.56 -20.89
N LEU A 143 9.82 -10.40 -20.69
CA LEU A 143 8.84 -10.27 -19.61
C LEU A 143 9.52 -10.16 -18.24
N GLN A 144 10.52 -11.02 -17.96
CA GLN A 144 11.29 -11.00 -16.71
C GLN A 144 12.01 -9.67 -16.45
N VAL A 145 12.49 -9.01 -17.50
CA VAL A 145 13.17 -7.71 -17.38
C VAL A 145 12.19 -6.57 -17.12
N VAL A 146 11.03 -6.59 -17.78
CA VAL A 146 10.05 -5.49 -17.73
C VAL A 146 9.00 -5.63 -16.63
N ALA A 147 8.85 -6.81 -16.02
CA ALA A 147 7.95 -7.06 -14.89
C ALA A 147 8.50 -6.44 -13.60
N GLN A 148 8.50 -5.10 -13.55
CA GLN A 148 8.93 -4.31 -12.40
C GLN A 148 7.86 -3.32 -11.98
N VAL A 149 7.80 -3.02 -10.69
CA VAL A 149 6.94 -1.97 -10.15
C VAL A 149 7.73 -0.66 -10.11
N PRO A 150 7.29 0.40 -10.81
CA PRO A 150 7.94 1.70 -10.73
C PRO A 150 7.90 2.24 -9.31
N ASP A 151 8.98 2.90 -8.89
CA ASP A 151 8.99 3.57 -7.61
C ASP A 151 8.12 4.86 -7.61
N ASP A 152 7.75 5.29 -6.41
CA ASP A 152 6.93 6.47 -6.15
C ASP A 152 7.76 7.76 -6.00
N TYR A 153 9.00 7.74 -6.51
CA TYR A 153 9.97 8.82 -6.36
C TYR A 153 10.36 9.40 -7.72
N SER A 154 9.84 10.59 -8.02
CA SER A 154 10.20 11.33 -9.22
C SER A 154 11.64 11.87 -9.14
N THR A 155 12.52 11.29 -9.95
CA THR A 155 13.89 11.78 -10.15
C THR A 155 13.91 13.22 -10.68
N MET A 156 12.94 13.60 -11.53
CA MET A 156 12.85 14.95 -12.08
C MET A 156 12.51 15.98 -10.98
N LEU A 157 11.55 15.67 -10.11
CA LEU A 157 11.22 16.54 -8.98
C LEU A 157 12.41 16.67 -8.01
N ARG A 158 13.13 15.57 -7.76
CA ARG A 158 14.36 15.61 -6.95
C ARG A 158 15.45 16.48 -7.56
N ALA A 159 15.64 16.40 -8.88
CA ALA A 159 16.61 17.23 -9.58
C ALA A 159 16.24 18.73 -9.50
N LEU A 160 14.99 19.07 -9.84
CA LEU A 160 14.49 20.45 -9.78
C LEU A 160 14.44 21.02 -8.36
N GLY A 161 14.16 20.17 -7.37
CA GLY A 161 14.11 20.52 -5.95
C GLY A 161 15.47 20.55 -5.26
N LEU A 162 16.57 20.42 -6.01
CA LEU A 162 17.93 20.39 -5.47
C LEU A 162 18.10 19.36 -4.34
N TYR A 163 17.51 18.16 -4.52
CA TYR A 163 17.51 17.07 -3.54
C TYR A 163 18.88 16.81 -2.88
N PRO A 164 20.03 16.83 -3.60
CA PRO A 164 21.33 16.63 -2.97
C PRO A 164 21.63 17.60 -1.82
N LEU A 165 21.04 18.80 -1.83
CA LEU A 165 21.17 19.82 -0.80
C LEU A 165 19.99 19.79 0.19
N THR A 166 18.75 19.77 -0.31
CA THR A 166 17.56 19.88 0.55
C THR A 166 17.37 18.68 1.46
N ARG A 167 17.88 17.50 1.08
CA ARG A 167 17.84 16.27 1.89
C ARG A 167 18.47 16.41 3.29
N TYR A 168 19.47 17.29 3.46
CA TYR A 168 20.12 17.49 4.76
C TYR A 168 19.21 18.20 5.76
N LEU A 169 18.39 19.15 5.28
CA LEU A 169 17.39 19.83 6.12
C LEU A 169 16.29 18.87 6.55
N PHE A 170 15.86 17.98 5.65
CA PHE A 170 14.90 16.92 5.97
C PHE A 170 15.49 15.93 6.97
N ALA A 171 16.73 15.48 6.78
CA ALA A 171 17.41 14.58 7.72
C ALA A 171 17.42 15.15 9.15
N ALA A 172 17.75 16.44 9.31
CA ALA A 172 17.71 17.10 10.63
C ALA A 172 16.29 17.19 11.22
N GLY A 173 15.27 17.42 10.39
CA GLY A 173 13.87 17.42 10.81
C GLY A 173 13.41 16.03 11.27
N ILE A 174 13.82 14.98 10.55
CA ILE A 174 13.53 13.59 10.88
C ILE A 174 14.20 13.20 12.19
N GLU A 175 15.47 13.54 12.39
CA GLU A 175 16.18 13.28 13.66
C GLU A 175 15.48 13.92 14.86
N ARG A 176 15.00 15.16 14.71
CA ARG A 176 14.21 15.83 15.75
C ARG A 176 12.90 15.10 16.03
N TRP A 177 12.14 14.76 14.99
CA TRP A 177 10.91 13.99 15.13
C TRP A 177 11.16 12.63 15.80
N GLN A 178 12.28 11.96 15.50
CA GLN A 178 12.67 10.71 16.17
C GLN A 178 12.91 10.93 17.68
N GLN A 179 13.60 12.00 18.05
CA GLN A 179 13.82 12.34 19.47
C GLN A 179 12.51 12.63 20.21
N GLU A 180 11.60 13.40 19.60
CA GLU A 180 10.27 13.69 20.15
C GLU A 180 9.42 12.42 20.29
N THR A 181 9.51 11.52 19.32
CA THR A 181 8.82 10.22 19.36
C THR A 181 9.37 9.34 20.49
N LEU A 182 10.69 9.27 20.66
CA LEU A 182 11.30 8.52 21.77
C LEU A 182 10.85 9.05 23.14
N ALA A 183 10.78 10.38 23.31
CA ALA A 183 10.27 10.99 24.53
C ALA A 183 8.80 10.61 24.79
N THR A 184 7.95 10.68 23.75
CA THR A 184 6.54 10.30 23.83
C THR A 184 6.36 8.83 24.26
N PHE A 185 7.12 7.91 23.66
CA PHE A 185 7.08 6.49 24.02
C PHE A 185 7.55 6.26 25.46
N ALA A 186 8.60 6.95 25.91
CA ALA A 186 9.10 6.83 27.27
C ALA A 186 8.07 7.29 28.32
N GLU A 187 7.32 8.37 28.04
CA GLU A 187 6.24 8.85 28.91
C GLU A 187 5.09 7.84 29.04
N HIS A 188 4.68 7.20 27.94
CA HIS A 188 3.55 6.26 27.91
C HIS A 188 3.85 4.88 28.49
N VAL A 189 5.14 4.56 28.74
CA VAL A 189 5.53 3.40 29.55
C VAL A 189 5.21 3.65 31.04
N ILE A 190 5.34 4.90 31.49
CA ILE A 190 5.19 5.28 32.91
C ILE A 190 3.75 5.65 33.23
N ASP A 191 3.05 6.34 32.33
CA ASP A 191 1.69 6.80 32.55
C ASP A 191 0.64 5.74 32.16
N THR A 192 0.20 4.97 33.15
CA THR A 192 -0.99 4.09 33.05
C THR A 192 -2.29 4.83 33.39
N ALA A 193 -2.21 6.10 33.81
CA ALA A 193 -3.32 6.90 34.32
C ALA A 193 -3.43 8.24 33.59
N SER A 194 -3.47 8.19 32.25
CA SER A 194 -3.76 9.37 31.42
C SER A 194 -5.06 10.03 31.88
N SER A 195 -5.01 11.35 32.13
CA SER A 195 -6.16 12.18 32.48
C SER A 195 -7.13 12.38 31.30
N ARG A 196 -6.79 11.89 30.10
CA ARG A 196 -7.60 12.04 28.89
C ARG A 196 -8.61 10.91 28.79
N ARG A 197 -9.80 11.24 28.27
CA ARG A 197 -10.82 10.24 27.96
C ARG A 197 -10.27 9.32 26.88
N ARG A 198 -10.11 8.03 27.20
CA ARG A 198 -9.65 7.01 26.27
C ARG A 198 -10.79 6.07 25.90
N VAL A 199 -10.95 5.81 24.61
CA VAL A 199 -11.93 4.85 24.10
C VAL A 199 -11.20 3.62 23.61
N ARG A 200 -11.68 2.45 24.05
CA ARG A 200 -11.15 1.15 23.63
C ARG A 200 -12.00 0.59 22.49
N TYR A 201 -11.33 0.17 21.43
CA TYR A 201 -11.89 -0.52 20.28
C TYR A 201 -11.35 -1.95 20.21
N VAL A 202 -12.24 -2.92 20.08
CA VAL A 202 -11.93 -4.35 20.17
C VAL A 202 -12.34 -5.03 18.85
N PRO A 203 -11.39 -5.66 18.13
CA PRO A 203 -11.69 -6.45 16.95
C PRO A 203 -12.70 -7.54 17.23
N GLU A 204 -13.65 -7.72 16.31
CA GLU A 204 -14.55 -8.86 16.32
C GLU A 204 -13.77 -10.16 16.09
N PRO A 205 -14.08 -11.25 16.81
CA PRO A 205 -13.36 -12.52 16.66
C PRO A 205 -13.65 -13.20 15.32
N SER A 206 -14.70 -12.80 14.62
CA SER A 206 -15.14 -13.36 13.35
C SER A 206 -15.09 -12.28 12.29
N PRO A 207 -14.13 -12.33 11.34
CA PRO A 207 -14.06 -11.37 10.26
C PRO A 207 -15.30 -11.42 9.37
N GLU A 208 -15.84 -10.25 8.98
CA GLU A 208 -16.98 -10.15 8.06
C GLU A 208 -16.58 -10.60 6.64
N SER A 209 -15.33 -10.31 6.27
CA SER A 209 -14.71 -10.73 5.01
C SER A 209 -13.22 -10.91 5.21
N LEU A 210 -12.63 -11.89 4.54
CA LEU A 210 -11.22 -12.24 4.65
C LEU A 210 -10.45 -11.79 3.41
N PRO A 211 -9.19 -11.39 3.56
CA PRO A 211 -8.35 -11.09 2.41
C PRO A 211 -8.08 -12.35 1.59
N LEU A 212 -8.00 -12.18 0.28
CA LEU A 212 -7.57 -13.25 -0.63
C LEU A 212 -6.07 -13.51 -0.47
N VAL A 213 -5.72 -14.71 -0.02
CA VAL A 213 -4.34 -15.21 -0.04
C VAL A 213 -4.15 -16.00 -1.34
N ARG A 214 -3.35 -15.47 -2.27
CA ARG A 214 -2.98 -16.22 -3.48
C ARG A 214 -2.10 -17.41 -3.11
N ASP A 215 -2.44 -18.58 -3.63
CA ASP A 215 -1.62 -19.77 -3.46
C ASP A 215 -0.42 -19.71 -4.41
N LEU A 216 0.73 -19.34 -3.85
CA LEU A 216 1.99 -19.20 -4.57
C LEU A 216 3.02 -20.22 -4.05
N ALA A 217 2.55 -21.36 -3.55
CA ALA A 217 3.40 -22.44 -3.05
C ALA A 217 4.42 -22.93 -4.08
N GLU A 218 4.01 -23.02 -5.35
CA GLU A 218 4.88 -23.38 -6.48
C GLU A 218 6.04 -22.38 -6.69
N LEU A 219 5.90 -21.15 -6.17
CA LEU A 219 6.93 -20.10 -6.18
C LEU A 219 7.68 -19.98 -4.84
N GLY A 220 7.47 -20.93 -3.92
CA GLY A 220 8.14 -21.00 -2.62
C GLY A 220 7.54 -20.10 -1.54
N LEU A 221 6.33 -19.58 -1.73
CA LEU A 221 5.62 -18.80 -0.70
C LEU A 221 4.80 -19.73 0.23
N PRO A 222 4.62 -19.35 1.51
CA PRO A 222 3.79 -20.14 2.42
C PRO A 222 2.33 -20.17 1.95
N SER A 223 1.75 -21.36 1.82
CA SER A 223 0.34 -21.54 1.49
C SER A 223 -0.52 -21.49 2.75
N ILE A 224 -1.53 -20.62 2.77
CA ILE A 224 -2.46 -20.45 3.89
C ILE A 224 -3.87 -20.26 3.32
N THR A 225 -4.79 -21.16 3.68
CA THR A 225 -6.14 -21.16 3.10
C THR A 225 -7.24 -21.25 4.16
N GLY A 226 -8.42 -20.74 3.81
CA GLY A 226 -9.68 -20.92 4.55
C GLY A 226 -9.64 -20.53 6.02
N SER A 227 -9.88 -21.50 6.91
CA SER A 227 -9.99 -21.27 8.35
C SER A 227 -8.67 -20.83 9.01
N ALA A 228 -7.52 -21.19 8.43
CA ALA A 228 -6.21 -20.84 8.97
C ALA A 228 -5.94 -19.33 8.87
N ILE A 229 -6.25 -18.71 7.72
CA ILE A 229 -6.09 -17.25 7.57
C ILE A 229 -7.07 -16.51 8.49
N ALA A 230 -8.31 -16.98 8.64
CA ALA A 230 -9.28 -16.38 9.54
C ALA A 230 -8.80 -16.37 11.00
N ALA A 231 -8.24 -17.49 11.46
CA ALA A 231 -7.67 -17.60 12.80
C ALA A 231 -6.46 -16.67 13.00
N LEU A 232 -5.58 -16.54 12.01
CA LEU A 232 -4.44 -15.63 12.07
C LEU A 232 -4.87 -14.16 12.08
N VAL A 233 -5.84 -13.79 11.24
CA VAL A 233 -6.43 -12.45 11.20
C VAL A 233 -7.05 -12.09 12.55
N ALA A 234 -7.88 -12.95 13.12
CA ALA A 234 -8.50 -12.70 14.42
C ALA A 234 -7.47 -12.68 15.57
N ARG A 235 -6.44 -13.52 15.50
CA ARG A 235 -5.37 -13.59 16.53
C ARG A 235 -4.53 -12.32 16.57
N HIS A 236 -4.17 -11.80 15.40
CA HIS A 236 -3.21 -10.71 15.25
C HIS A 236 -3.84 -9.34 15.05
N ALA A 237 -5.17 -9.25 14.98
CA ALA A 237 -5.87 -7.97 14.96
C ALA A 237 -5.60 -7.20 16.27
N PRO A 238 -4.99 -5.99 16.18
CA PRO A 238 -4.70 -5.19 17.35
C PRO A 238 -5.98 -4.62 17.97
N ARG A 239 -5.99 -4.47 19.29
CA ARG A 239 -6.93 -3.55 19.96
C ARG A 239 -6.42 -2.13 19.81
N LEU A 240 -7.35 -1.17 19.72
CA LEU A 240 -7.00 0.24 19.67
C LEU A 240 -7.46 0.92 20.96
N GLU A 241 -6.56 1.66 21.56
CA GLU A 241 -6.80 2.57 22.68
C GLU A 241 -6.53 3.97 22.20
N ILE A 242 -7.59 4.75 22.02
CA ILE A 242 -7.49 6.06 21.37
C ILE A 242 -7.84 7.13 22.39
N ASP A 243 -6.91 8.02 22.67
CA ASP A 243 -7.20 9.25 23.40
C ASP A 243 -8.20 10.07 22.55
N THR A 244 -9.29 10.54 23.15
CA THR A 244 -10.41 11.17 22.43
C THR A 244 -10.61 12.61 22.89
N ALA A 245 -10.50 13.54 21.94
CA ALA A 245 -10.86 14.94 22.05
C ALA A 245 -12.14 15.27 21.24
N GLY A 246 -12.42 14.54 20.16
CA GLY A 246 -13.57 14.78 19.29
C GLY A 246 -14.03 13.57 18.46
N ASP A 247 -14.90 13.82 17.48
CA ASP A 247 -15.41 12.77 16.59
C ASP A 247 -14.37 12.31 15.56
N GLU A 248 -13.33 13.12 15.31
CA GLU A 248 -12.20 12.80 14.45
C GLU A 248 -11.39 11.60 14.95
N ASP A 249 -11.37 11.36 16.26
CA ASP A 249 -10.64 10.25 16.90
C ASP A 249 -11.38 8.90 16.81
N ARG A 250 -12.51 8.87 16.11
CA ARG A 250 -13.36 7.68 15.99
C ARG A 250 -13.07 6.98 14.65
N PRO A 251 -12.53 5.75 14.67
CA PRO A 251 -12.31 5.01 13.45
C PRO A 251 -13.66 4.61 12.83
N GLY A 252 -13.70 4.54 11.50
CA GLY A 252 -14.92 4.19 10.77
C GLY A 252 -14.68 3.63 9.37
N ALA A 253 -15.75 3.13 8.76
CA ALA A 253 -15.71 2.64 7.39
C ALA A 253 -15.60 3.80 6.38
N LEU A 254 -14.77 3.66 5.34
CA LEU A 254 -14.80 4.56 4.19
C LEU A 254 -16.06 4.29 3.36
N VAL A 255 -16.82 5.35 3.08
CA VAL A 255 -18.08 5.28 2.32
C VAL A 255 -18.21 6.46 1.37
N TRP A 256 -18.78 6.22 0.19
CA TRP A 256 -19.30 7.29 -0.67
C TRP A 256 -20.67 7.72 -0.17
N GLN A 257 -20.86 9.03 -0.02
CA GLN A 257 -22.12 9.62 0.39
C GLN A 257 -22.45 10.84 -0.47
N SER A 258 -23.74 11.11 -0.67
CA SER A 258 -24.19 12.37 -1.25
C SER A 258 -23.84 13.52 -0.30
N ASP A 259 -23.33 14.61 -0.84
CA ASP A 259 -23.06 15.85 -0.13
C ASP A 259 -24.32 16.74 -0.06
N ARG A 260 -24.26 17.80 0.76
CA ARG A 260 -25.38 18.71 0.97
C ARG A 260 -25.70 19.60 -0.24
N LYS A 261 -24.85 19.60 -1.27
CA LYS A 261 -24.97 20.38 -2.51
C LYS A 261 -25.33 19.50 -3.71
N GLY A 262 -25.62 18.22 -3.50
CA GLY A 262 -25.99 17.28 -4.55
C GLY A 262 -24.82 16.63 -5.30
N GLY A 263 -23.57 16.82 -4.87
CA GLY A 263 -22.41 16.06 -5.34
C GLY A 263 -22.16 14.81 -4.49
N GLU A 264 -21.16 14.01 -4.84
CA GLU A 264 -20.74 12.85 -4.03
C GLU A 264 -19.36 13.10 -3.39
N ARG A 265 -19.20 12.63 -2.16
CA ARG A 265 -17.93 12.71 -1.42
C ARG A 265 -17.65 11.44 -0.65
N LEU A 266 -16.38 11.07 -0.60
CA LEU A 266 -15.90 10.06 0.33
C LEU A 266 -15.91 10.62 1.76
N ALA A 267 -16.22 9.77 2.74
CA ALA A 267 -16.16 10.10 4.17
C ALA A 267 -15.90 8.86 5.03
N VAL A 268 -15.59 9.09 6.30
CA VAL A 268 -15.46 8.04 7.32
C VAL A 268 -16.77 7.95 8.12
N ALA A 269 -17.44 6.80 8.06
CA ALA A 269 -18.66 6.50 8.79
C ALA A 269 -18.33 5.93 10.18
N THR A 270 -18.22 6.81 11.18
CA THR A 270 -17.84 6.45 12.57
C THR A 270 -18.89 5.61 13.31
N ALA A 271 -20.12 5.53 12.77
CA ALA A 271 -21.17 4.63 13.25
C ALA A 271 -20.92 3.16 12.88
N ALA A 272 -20.01 2.89 11.93
CA ALA A 272 -19.56 1.56 11.54
C ALA A 272 -18.03 1.46 11.73
N PRO A 273 -17.54 1.23 12.95
CA PRO A 273 -16.11 1.09 13.22
C PRO A 273 -15.56 -0.16 12.54
N VAL A 274 -14.54 0.02 11.70
CA VAL A 274 -13.94 -1.05 10.89
C VAL A 274 -12.42 -0.99 11.02
N LEU A 275 -11.81 -2.17 11.04
CA LEU A 275 -10.39 -2.37 10.82
C LEU A 275 -10.22 -3.20 9.54
N TYR A 276 -9.69 -2.58 8.49
CA TYR A 276 -9.48 -3.22 7.20
C TYR A 276 -8.25 -4.12 7.28
N VAL A 277 -8.30 -5.28 6.65
CA VAL A 277 -7.28 -6.33 6.75
C VAL A 277 -6.83 -6.72 5.37
N ARG A 278 -5.52 -6.93 5.21
CA ARG A 278 -4.94 -7.50 4.01
C ARG A 278 -3.76 -8.42 4.31
N SER A 279 -3.55 -9.39 3.43
CA SER A 279 -2.38 -10.26 3.46
C SER A 279 -1.28 -9.78 2.51
N GLY A 280 -0.04 -10.09 2.85
CA GLY A 280 1.13 -9.87 2.01
C GLY A 280 2.26 -10.82 2.38
N HIS A 281 3.42 -10.64 1.78
CA HIS A 281 4.61 -11.41 2.12
C HIS A 281 5.83 -10.50 2.17
N ALA A 282 6.78 -10.86 3.03
CA ALA A 282 8.12 -10.30 3.05
C ALA A 282 9.17 -11.41 3.10
N GLN A 283 10.38 -11.08 2.69
CA GLN A 283 11.56 -11.92 2.76
C GLN A 283 12.41 -11.53 3.97
N MET A 284 12.81 -12.54 4.74
CA MET A 284 13.79 -12.38 5.80
C MET A 284 14.66 -13.63 5.92
N ALA A 285 15.98 -13.47 5.96
CA ALA A 285 16.96 -14.55 5.98
C ALA A 285 16.72 -15.58 4.87
N GLY A 286 16.37 -15.11 3.67
CA GLY A 286 16.09 -15.95 2.50
C GLY A 286 14.73 -16.67 2.53
N ARG A 287 13.90 -16.47 3.56
CA ARG A 287 12.58 -17.12 3.70
C ARG A 287 11.44 -16.16 3.42
N TRP A 288 10.38 -16.65 2.77
CA TRP A 288 9.13 -15.91 2.62
C TRP A 288 8.25 -16.07 3.86
N LEU A 289 7.79 -14.96 4.39
CA LEU A 289 7.02 -14.85 5.62
C LEU A 289 5.68 -14.16 5.35
N LEU A 290 4.60 -14.68 5.94
CA LEU A 290 3.28 -14.05 5.85
C LEU A 290 3.30 -12.69 6.58
N GLN A 291 2.68 -11.68 5.98
CA GLN A 291 2.36 -10.43 6.62
C GLN A 291 0.85 -10.22 6.67
N LEU A 292 0.35 -9.67 7.77
CA LEU A 292 -1.01 -9.17 7.91
C LEU A 292 -0.95 -7.68 8.22
N SER A 293 -1.65 -6.87 7.43
CA SER A 293 -1.76 -5.42 7.65
C SER A 293 -3.20 -5.06 8.01
N TYR A 294 -3.32 -4.13 8.95
CA TYR A 294 -4.56 -3.66 9.55
C TYR A 294 -4.64 -2.14 9.42
N THR A 295 -5.65 -1.63 8.73
CA THR A 295 -5.82 -0.20 8.47
C THR A 295 -7.06 0.33 9.18
N ALA A 296 -6.88 1.35 10.03
CA ALA A 296 -7.96 2.14 10.62
C ALA A 296 -8.02 3.53 9.95
N TRP A 297 -9.21 4.02 9.63
CA TRP A 297 -9.44 5.32 9.00
C TRP A 297 -10.17 6.27 9.94
N PHE A 298 -9.71 7.52 9.99
CA PHE A 298 -10.24 8.63 10.77
C PHE A 298 -10.68 9.77 9.85
N SER A 299 -11.62 10.61 10.28
CA SER A 299 -12.22 11.60 9.38
C SER A 299 -11.27 12.73 8.98
N GLU A 300 -10.33 13.10 9.84
CA GLU A 300 -9.34 14.16 9.62
C GLU A 300 -8.22 14.15 10.66
N ARG A 301 -7.12 14.83 10.33
CA ARG A 301 -6.15 15.36 11.30
C ARG A 301 -6.45 16.85 11.48
N PRO A 302 -7.06 17.29 12.59
CA PRO A 302 -7.38 18.69 12.81
C PRO A 302 -6.11 19.54 12.92
N PRO A 303 -6.16 20.83 12.57
CA PRO A 303 -5.02 21.72 12.71
C PRO A 303 -4.74 22.02 14.19
N GLU A 304 -3.51 21.77 14.64
CA GLU A 304 -3.07 22.14 16.00
C GLU A 304 -2.74 23.63 16.11
N ARG A 305 -2.48 24.29 14.99
CA ARG A 305 -2.14 25.72 14.89
C ARG A 305 -2.51 26.30 13.53
N ALA A 306 -2.47 27.62 13.42
CA ALA A 306 -2.56 28.28 12.12
C ALA A 306 -1.44 27.80 11.20
N HIS A 307 -1.78 27.52 9.93
CA HIS A 307 -0.86 26.99 8.92
C HIS A 307 -0.14 25.69 9.35
N ASP A 308 -0.90 24.76 9.92
CA ASP A 308 -0.45 23.38 10.11
C ASP A 308 -0.37 22.67 8.75
N LEU A 309 0.84 22.25 8.37
CA LEU A 309 1.09 21.64 7.06
C LEU A 309 0.50 20.24 6.93
N LEU A 310 0.36 19.54 8.06
CA LEU A 310 0.00 18.13 8.18
C LEU A 310 -1.51 17.95 8.35
N ALA A 311 -2.25 19.02 8.66
CA ALA A 311 -3.69 18.97 8.87
C ALA A 311 -4.47 18.78 7.56
N GLY A 312 -5.59 18.08 7.65
CA GLY A 312 -6.47 17.85 6.50
C GLY A 312 -7.42 16.67 6.71
N ARG A 313 -8.29 16.45 5.73
CA ARG A 313 -9.28 15.36 5.76
C ARG A 313 -8.62 14.00 5.58
N PHE A 314 -9.23 13.00 6.19
CA PHE A 314 -8.77 11.63 6.27
C PHE A 314 -7.43 11.51 6.99
N ASP A 315 -7.40 10.69 8.02
CA ASP A 315 -6.16 10.24 8.63
C ASP A 315 -6.27 8.73 8.86
N GLY A 316 -5.19 8.09 9.28
CA GLY A 316 -5.23 6.66 9.52
C GLY A 316 -4.01 6.09 10.17
N LEU A 317 -4.15 4.83 10.58
CA LEU A 317 -3.05 4.02 11.05
C LEU A 317 -3.05 2.72 10.24
N LEU A 318 -1.90 2.36 9.69
CA LEU A 318 -1.67 1.06 9.11
C LEU A 318 -0.66 0.32 9.98
N TRP A 319 -1.15 -0.71 10.68
CA TRP A 319 -0.36 -1.60 11.51
C TRP A 319 -0.10 -2.92 10.78
N ARG A 320 1.16 -3.35 10.68
CA ARG A 320 1.51 -4.61 10.04
C ARG A 320 2.26 -5.51 11.00
N VAL A 321 1.95 -6.80 10.94
CA VAL A 321 2.70 -7.87 11.60
C VAL A 321 3.32 -8.79 10.55
N THR A 322 4.58 -9.16 10.75
CA THR A 322 5.27 -10.22 10.00
C THR A 322 5.35 -11.47 10.87
N LEU A 323 4.87 -12.59 10.36
CA LEU A 323 4.75 -13.84 11.10
C LEU A 323 5.87 -14.82 10.76
N ALA A 324 6.37 -15.50 11.79
CA ALA A 324 7.15 -16.72 11.64
C ALA A 324 6.27 -17.87 11.11
N GLU A 325 6.91 -18.96 10.73
CA GLU A 325 6.27 -20.16 10.17
C GLU A 325 5.30 -20.82 11.15
N ASP A 326 5.51 -20.65 12.46
CA ASP A 326 4.62 -21.09 13.53
C ASP A 326 3.43 -20.12 13.79
N GLY A 327 3.32 -19.06 13.00
CA GLY A 327 2.32 -18.01 13.13
C GLY A 327 2.55 -17.05 14.30
N SER A 328 3.67 -17.15 15.03
CA SER A 328 4.08 -16.15 16.03
C SER A 328 4.59 -14.86 15.36
N PRO A 329 4.41 -13.69 15.99
CA PRO A 329 4.89 -12.43 15.44
C PRO A 329 6.42 -12.31 15.59
N LEU A 330 7.10 -11.91 14.52
CA LEU A 330 8.54 -11.61 14.53
C LEU A 330 8.81 -10.11 14.65
N ILE A 331 8.12 -9.32 13.83
CA ILE A 331 8.28 -7.88 13.72
C ILE A 331 6.90 -7.28 13.48
N TYR A 332 6.66 -6.14 14.12
CA TYR A 332 5.59 -5.25 13.72
C TYR A 332 6.17 -3.97 13.14
N ASP A 333 5.42 -3.34 12.26
CA ASP A 333 5.74 -2.02 11.76
C ASP A 333 4.47 -1.23 11.43
N THR A 334 4.57 0.08 11.47
CA THR A 334 3.42 0.96 11.28
C THR A 334 3.77 2.15 10.42
N ILE A 335 2.79 2.61 9.64
CA ILE A 335 2.81 3.89 8.93
C ILE A 335 1.44 4.56 9.10
N HIS A 336 1.36 5.82 8.75
CA HIS A 336 0.09 6.42 8.32
C HIS A 336 -0.18 6.07 6.85
N PRO A 337 -1.44 6.00 6.38
CA PRO A 337 -1.78 5.69 4.98
C PRO A 337 -1.23 6.68 3.93
N CYS A 338 -0.65 7.81 4.35
CA CYS A 338 0.12 8.68 3.45
C CYS A 338 1.54 8.16 3.12
N GLY A 339 2.04 7.20 3.91
CA GLY A 339 3.41 6.67 3.86
C GLY A 339 4.35 7.23 4.94
N CYS A 340 3.91 8.22 5.71
CA CYS A 340 4.74 8.87 6.74
C CYS A 340 4.81 8.05 8.05
N TYR A 341 5.74 8.45 8.93
CA TYR A 341 5.89 7.94 10.30
C TYR A 341 6.15 6.43 10.37
N HIS A 342 7.05 5.92 9.53
CA HIS A 342 7.39 4.50 9.54
C HIS A 342 8.17 4.12 10.80
N LEU A 343 7.50 3.43 11.72
CA LEU A 343 8.10 2.88 12.93
C LEU A 343 8.19 1.35 12.83
N PHE A 344 9.25 0.78 13.39
CA PHE A 344 9.39 -0.66 13.59
C PHE A 344 9.29 -0.98 15.09
N ILE A 345 8.67 -2.11 15.40
CA ILE A 345 8.54 -2.65 16.76
C ILE A 345 9.03 -4.10 16.70
N PRO A 346 10.34 -4.33 16.79
CA PRO A 346 10.92 -5.66 16.67
C PRO A 346 10.58 -6.52 17.89
N GLY A 347 10.36 -7.81 17.65
CA GLY A 347 10.22 -8.81 18.71
C GLY A 347 11.54 -9.47 19.12
N ASP A 348 11.47 -10.34 20.11
CA ASP A 348 12.65 -10.94 20.75
C ASP A 348 13.46 -11.87 19.83
N ARG A 349 12.87 -12.30 18.72
CA ARG A 349 13.45 -13.26 17.75
C ARG A 349 14.18 -12.58 16.59
N VAL A 350 14.33 -11.26 16.64
CA VAL A 350 15.09 -10.50 15.64
C VAL A 350 16.04 -9.52 16.32
N ARG A 351 17.11 -9.19 15.63
CA ARG A 351 18.05 -8.14 16.06
C ARG A 351 18.20 -7.11 14.96
N ALA A 352 18.22 -5.84 15.35
CA ALA A 352 18.53 -4.76 14.43
C ALA A 352 19.97 -4.89 13.92
N ARG A 353 20.15 -4.77 12.61
CA ARG A 353 21.47 -4.67 12.00
C ARG A 353 22.09 -3.31 12.34
N GLU A 354 23.42 -3.25 12.32
CA GLU A 354 24.14 -2.00 12.47
C GLU A 354 23.73 -1.01 11.38
N ARG A 355 23.43 0.23 11.78
CA ARG A 355 23.06 1.30 10.86
C ARG A 355 24.26 1.63 9.98
N GLN A 356 24.09 1.54 8.66
CA GLN A 356 25.12 2.01 7.74
C GLN A 356 25.33 3.52 7.88
N PRO A 357 26.59 4.02 7.82
CA PRO A 357 26.87 5.44 7.83
C PRO A 357 26.14 6.17 6.70
N GLY A 358 25.53 7.31 7.03
CA GLY A 358 24.81 8.13 6.05
C GLY A 358 23.65 8.90 6.66
N ILE A 359 23.04 9.74 5.84
CA ILE A 359 21.87 10.56 6.22
C ILE A 359 20.54 9.99 5.70
N ASP A 360 20.60 8.89 4.95
CA ASP A 360 19.40 8.21 4.46
C ASP A 360 18.57 7.72 5.66
N GLU A 361 17.25 7.77 5.51
CA GLU A 361 16.32 7.33 6.54
C GLU A 361 16.51 5.84 6.82
N GLY A 362 17.00 5.56 8.02
CA GLY A 362 17.20 4.21 8.52
C GLY A 362 15.93 3.60 9.10
N MET A 363 16.11 2.41 9.67
CA MET A 363 15.14 1.84 10.60
C MET A 363 15.05 2.70 11.85
N PHE A 364 13.83 2.97 12.30
CA PHE A 364 13.55 3.65 13.55
C PHE A 364 12.61 2.81 14.40
N ALA A 365 13.08 2.37 15.57
CA ALA A 365 12.34 1.53 16.50
C ALA A 365 12.30 2.18 17.89
N PRO A 366 11.21 2.87 18.24
CA PRO A 366 11.09 3.53 19.54
C PRO A 366 10.83 2.55 20.69
N GLN A 367 10.44 1.31 20.39
CA GLN A 367 10.09 0.29 21.36
C GLN A 367 10.36 -1.11 20.77
N THR A 368 10.70 -2.08 21.63
CA THR A 368 10.64 -3.51 21.33
C THR A 368 9.41 -4.13 22.00
N LEU A 369 8.92 -5.26 21.48
CA LEU A 369 7.74 -5.91 22.02
C LEU A 369 7.96 -7.41 22.17
N PRO A 370 7.84 -7.99 23.39
CA PRO A 370 8.00 -9.41 23.55
C PRO A 370 6.93 -10.19 22.79
N THR A 371 7.19 -11.46 22.49
CA THR A 371 6.22 -12.28 21.77
C THR A 371 4.96 -12.50 22.63
N PRO A 372 3.76 -12.05 22.21
CA PRO A 372 2.54 -12.26 22.98
C PRO A 372 2.20 -13.75 23.12
N ALA A 373 1.79 -14.17 24.32
CA ALA A 373 1.27 -15.51 24.54
C ALA A 373 -0.05 -15.75 23.78
N ALA A 374 -0.47 -17.01 23.67
CA ALA A 374 -1.68 -17.37 22.93
C ALA A 374 -2.96 -16.68 23.46
N ASN A 375 -3.02 -16.46 24.78
CA ASN A 375 -4.08 -15.77 25.49
C ASN A 375 -3.80 -14.28 25.69
N GLU A 376 -2.91 -13.67 24.90
CA GLU A 376 -2.61 -12.24 24.95
C GLU A 376 -2.83 -11.58 23.59
N ARG A 377 -3.04 -10.27 23.60
CA ARG A 377 -3.30 -9.46 22.40
C ARG A 377 -2.50 -8.16 22.46
N VAL A 378 -2.08 -7.72 21.28
CA VAL A 378 -1.43 -6.42 21.09
C VAL A 378 -2.46 -5.30 21.22
N VAL A 379 -2.09 -4.23 21.91
CA VAL A 379 -2.88 -3.02 22.08
C VAL A 379 -2.07 -1.82 21.61
N LEU A 380 -2.64 -1.04 20.70
CA LEU A 380 -2.03 0.18 20.16
C LEU A 380 -2.62 1.39 20.87
N ARG A 381 -1.78 2.22 21.47
CA ARG A 381 -2.19 3.48 22.10
C ARG A 381 -1.98 4.64 21.14
N LEU A 382 -3.04 5.34 20.78
CA LEU A 382 -3.04 6.40 19.78
C LEU A 382 -3.40 7.75 20.39
N ALA A 383 -2.68 8.78 19.95
CA ALA A 383 -2.94 10.16 20.33
C ALA A 383 -4.24 10.68 19.71
N ALA A 384 -4.94 11.57 20.42
CA ALA A 384 -6.05 12.35 19.87
C ALA A 384 -5.56 13.30 18.75
N GLY A 385 -6.35 13.48 17.71
CA GLY A 385 -6.17 14.39 16.58
C GLY A 385 -5.11 13.92 15.58
N THR A 386 -3.91 13.56 16.04
CA THR A 386 -2.82 13.12 15.16
C THR A 386 -2.81 11.63 14.90
N HIS A 387 -3.50 10.83 15.72
CA HIS A 387 -3.51 9.37 15.65
C HIS A 387 -2.10 8.75 15.63
N TYR A 388 -1.10 9.45 16.16
CA TYR A 388 0.25 8.93 16.29
C TYR A 388 0.26 7.79 17.29
N LEU A 389 1.02 6.75 16.97
CA LEU A 389 1.31 5.67 17.92
C LEU A 389 2.17 6.24 19.05
N GLN A 390 1.67 6.13 20.27
CA GLN A 390 2.35 6.59 21.48
C GLN A 390 2.99 5.44 22.27
N GLY A 391 2.54 4.22 22.04
CA GLY A 391 3.06 3.03 22.70
C GLY A 391 2.32 1.77 22.26
N VAL A 392 2.98 0.63 22.45
CA VAL A 392 2.41 -0.69 22.18
C VAL A 392 2.42 -1.49 23.48
N ALA A 393 1.30 -2.10 23.83
CA ALA A 393 1.17 -2.94 25.01
C ALA A 393 0.71 -4.35 24.64
N ILE A 394 0.90 -5.28 25.58
CA ILE A 394 0.32 -6.61 25.53
C ILE A 394 -0.63 -6.74 26.71
N GLU A 395 -1.83 -7.23 26.44
CA GLU A 395 -2.86 -7.47 27.46
C GLU A 395 -3.46 -8.86 27.28
N ALA A 396 -4.09 -9.38 28.35
CA ALA A 396 -4.85 -10.61 28.27
C ALA A 396 -5.96 -10.54 27.20
N ALA A 397 -6.19 -11.67 26.51
CA ALA A 397 -7.17 -11.83 25.43
C ALA A 397 -8.62 -11.64 25.91
N ALA A 398 -8.89 -11.91 27.18
CA ALA A 398 -10.12 -11.48 27.84
C ALA A 398 -10.06 -9.95 28.04
N ALA A 399 -10.58 -9.21 27.08
CA ALA A 399 -10.60 -7.74 27.14
C ALA A 399 -11.77 -7.24 28.01
N PRO A 400 -11.63 -6.08 28.67
CA PRO A 400 -12.78 -5.32 29.15
C PRO A 400 -13.67 -4.89 27.96
N PRO A 401 -14.95 -4.57 28.19
CA PRO A 401 -15.86 -4.12 27.14
C PRO A 401 -15.31 -2.90 26.40
N GLY A 402 -15.58 -2.82 25.10
CA GLY A 402 -15.16 -1.73 24.23
C GLY A 402 -16.03 -1.67 22.97
N VAL A 403 -15.81 -0.65 22.15
CA VAL A 403 -16.50 -0.50 20.87
C VAL A 403 -16.01 -1.59 19.92
N ARG A 404 -16.93 -2.29 19.26
CA ARG A 404 -16.59 -3.40 18.37
C ARG A 404 -16.06 -2.87 17.04
N LEU A 405 -14.94 -3.43 16.58
CA LEU A 405 -14.39 -3.19 15.24
C LEU A 405 -14.66 -4.39 14.36
N ALA A 406 -15.46 -4.19 13.32
CA ALA A 406 -15.58 -5.19 12.26
C ALA A 406 -14.26 -5.36 11.52
N LEU A 407 -13.87 -6.59 11.24
CA LEU A 407 -12.72 -6.91 10.38
C LEU A 407 -13.22 -7.12 8.95
N ARG A 408 -12.73 -6.30 8.01
CA ARG A 408 -13.12 -6.34 6.60
C ARG A 408 -11.90 -6.45 5.69
N ASP A 409 -12.07 -6.98 4.49
CA ASP A 409 -11.01 -7.03 3.49
C ASP A 409 -10.75 -5.61 2.96
N GLU A 410 -9.48 -5.21 2.93
CA GLU A 410 -9.06 -3.91 2.40
C GLU A 410 -9.36 -3.78 0.90
N ASP A 411 -9.37 -4.88 0.14
CA ASP A 411 -9.69 -4.84 -1.30
C ASP A 411 -11.11 -4.30 -1.56
N GLY A 412 -12.02 -4.36 -0.58
CA GLY A 412 -13.34 -3.72 -0.63
C GLY A 412 -13.27 -2.19 -0.84
N LEU A 413 -12.18 -1.53 -0.42
CA LEU A 413 -11.98 -0.09 -0.62
C LEU A 413 -11.76 0.29 -2.09
N ARG A 414 -11.35 -0.67 -2.92
CA ARG A 414 -11.07 -0.47 -4.36
C ARG A 414 -12.33 -0.47 -5.21
N SER A 415 -13.46 -0.84 -4.62
CA SER A 415 -14.77 -0.79 -5.27
C SER A 415 -15.84 -0.68 -4.19
N LEU A 416 -16.20 0.54 -3.80
CA LEU A 416 -17.23 0.80 -2.79
C LEU A 416 -18.58 1.07 -3.46
N PRO A 417 -19.72 0.74 -2.82
CA PRO A 417 -21.04 1.17 -3.30
C PRO A 417 -21.08 2.68 -3.52
N PHE A 418 -21.60 3.12 -4.67
CA PHE A 418 -21.70 4.54 -5.02
C PHE A 418 -23.16 5.05 -4.91
N PRO A 419 -23.40 6.26 -4.38
CA PRO A 419 -24.72 6.87 -4.39
C PRO A 419 -25.30 6.95 -5.81
N GLY A 420 -26.56 6.56 -5.99
CA GLY A 420 -27.18 6.50 -7.32
C GLY A 420 -26.97 5.18 -8.07
N GLY A 421 -26.23 4.23 -7.49
CA GLY A 421 -26.01 2.90 -8.05
C GLY A 421 -24.60 2.71 -8.61
N GLY A 422 -24.24 1.45 -8.90
CA GLY A 422 -22.88 1.10 -9.32
C GLY A 422 -21.88 1.13 -8.17
N ARG A 423 -20.59 1.20 -8.54
CA ARG A 423 -19.46 1.13 -7.60
C ARG A 423 -18.36 2.08 -8.02
N ARG A 424 -17.56 2.52 -7.04
CA ARG A 424 -16.41 3.41 -7.27
C ARG A 424 -15.33 3.18 -6.24
N SER A 425 -14.07 3.13 -6.68
CA SER A 425 -12.90 3.06 -5.79
C SER A 425 -12.83 4.27 -4.85
N ALA A 426 -12.30 4.07 -3.63
CA ALA A 426 -11.90 5.17 -2.74
C ALA A 426 -10.67 5.94 -3.26
N PHE A 427 -9.90 5.32 -4.15
CA PHE A 427 -8.65 5.85 -4.70
C PHE A 427 -8.81 6.24 -6.17
N ALA A 428 -8.12 7.30 -6.57
CA ALA A 428 -8.01 7.71 -7.97
C ALA A 428 -7.01 6.83 -8.74
N ALA A 429 -6.96 7.01 -10.06
CA ALA A 429 -6.08 6.27 -10.97
C ALA A 429 -4.57 6.40 -10.68
N ASP A 430 -4.16 7.43 -9.92
CA ASP A 430 -2.78 7.61 -9.46
C ASP A 430 -2.51 7.01 -8.06
N GLY A 431 -3.49 6.30 -7.50
CA GLY A 431 -3.42 5.64 -6.20
C GLY A 431 -3.55 6.60 -5.02
N LEU A 432 -3.99 7.84 -5.25
CA LEU A 432 -4.23 8.83 -4.20
C LEU A 432 -5.71 8.86 -3.80
N LEU A 433 -5.97 9.02 -2.51
CA LEU A 433 -7.31 9.24 -1.98
C LEU A 433 -7.68 10.73 -2.16
N GLY A 434 -8.62 11.01 -3.06
CA GLY A 434 -9.03 12.37 -3.39
C GLY A 434 -9.63 13.11 -2.19
N GLY A 435 -9.28 14.38 -2.02
CA GLY A 435 -9.76 15.19 -0.90
C GLY A 435 -8.97 15.03 0.40
N SER A 436 -7.92 14.20 0.42
CA SER A 436 -6.98 14.05 1.55
C SER A 436 -5.66 14.83 1.37
N GLU A 437 -5.63 15.78 0.44
CA GLU A 437 -4.43 16.57 0.15
C GLU A 437 -3.95 17.33 1.38
N ARG A 438 -2.63 17.38 1.57
CA ARG A 438 -1.97 18.15 2.63
C ARG A 438 -1.22 19.34 2.05
N LEU A 439 -0.99 20.37 2.86
CA LEU A 439 -0.14 21.50 2.45
C LEU A 439 1.31 21.07 2.28
N GLU A 440 1.72 19.97 2.91
CA GLU A 440 3.00 19.28 2.68
C GLU A 440 3.38 19.16 1.20
N ARG A 441 2.42 18.91 0.30
CA ARG A 441 2.69 18.80 -1.15
C ARG A 441 3.40 20.01 -1.75
N PHE A 442 3.26 21.20 -1.16
CA PHE A 442 3.89 22.43 -1.64
C PHE A 442 5.29 22.66 -1.05
N TYR A 443 5.66 21.94 0.01
CA TYR A 443 6.94 22.08 0.70
C TYR A 443 7.85 20.87 0.50
N PHE A 444 7.28 19.66 0.48
CA PHE A 444 8.02 18.40 0.49
C PHE A 444 8.20 17.80 -0.92
N TRP A 445 7.66 18.45 -1.97
CA TRP A 445 7.87 18.06 -3.36
C TRP A 445 9.34 17.86 -3.78
N PRO A 446 10.36 18.57 -3.23
CA PRO A 446 11.75 18.33 -3.56
C PRO A 446 12.23 16.91 -3.23
N MET A 447 11.53 16.20 -2.34
CA MET A 447 11.85 14.82 -1.98
C MET A 447 11.38 13.81 -3.04
N GLY A 448 10.75 14.28 -4.12
CA GLY A 448 10.34 13.47 -5.26
C GLY A 448 9.02 12.72 -5.07
N ILE A 449 8.35 12.88 -3.92
CA ILE A 449 7.09 12.20 -3.64
C ILE A 449 5.94 13.06 -4.16
N ARG A 450 5.13 12.49 -5.07
CA ARG A 450 3.94 13.16 -5.61
C ARG A 450 2.93 13.38 -4.49
N SER A 451 2.49 14.62 -4.27
CA SER A 451 1.48 14.97 -3.26
C SER A 451 1.80 14.41 -1.87
N ALA A 452 2.95 14.79 -1.32
CA ALA A 452 3.35 14.41 0.04
C ALA A 452 2.23 14.71 1.06
N GLY A 453 2.00 13.79 2.00
CA GLY A 453 0.93 13.85 3.00
C GLY A 453 -0.44 13.35 2.53
N GLN A 454 -0.68 13.21 1.23
CA GLN A 454 -1.95 12.65 0.73
C GLN A 454 -2.03 11.13 0.96
N MET A 455 -3.19 10.63 1.38
CA MET A 455 -3.43 9.22 1.68
C MET A 455 -3.39 8.37 0.41
N ARG A 456 -2.93 7.12 0.52
CA ARG A 456 -2.56 6.28 -0.63
C ARG A 456 -3.19 4.90 -0.58
N GLN A 457 -3.34 4.35 -1.77
CA GLN A 457 -3.64 2.94 -1.99
C GLN A 457 -2.43 2.07 -1.61
N TRP A 458 -2.69 0.82 -1.22
CA TRP A 458 -1.63 -0.18 -1.05
C TRP A 458 -0.71 -0.26 -2.27
N GLY A 459 0.59 -0.51 -2.03
CA GLY A 459 1.60 -0.58 -3.07
C GLY A 459 2.16 0.77 -3.53
N ARG A 460 1.63 1.90 -3.03
CA ARG A 460 2.05 3.26 -3.41
C ARG A 460 2.75 4.05 -2.29
N HIS A 461 3.02 3.41 -1.16
CA HIS A 461 3.55 4.06 0.04
C HIS A 461 5.07 4.24 -0.05
N ALA A 462 5.51 5.44 -0.43
CA ALA A 462 6.88 5.90 -0.20
C ALA A 462 7.06 6.25 1.28
N THR A 463 8.02 5.60 1.95
CA THR A 463 8.19 5.68 3.42
C THR A 463 9.47 6.36 3.88
N ALA A 464 10.18 7.01 2.96
CA ALA A 464 11.38 7.80 3.26
C ALA A 464 11.40 9.07 2.41
N PHE A 465 11.57 10.24 3.02
CA PHE A 465 11.89 11.49 2.33
C PHE A 465 13.37 11.51 1.89
N VAL A 466 14.27 11.04 2.76
CA VAL A 466 15.71 10.90 2.46
C VAL A 466 16.05 9.45 2.14
N GLY A 467 16.32 9.17 0.88
CA GLY A 467 16.55 7.82 0.34
C GLY A 467 15.41 7.37 -0.58
N ARG A 468 15.28 6.06 -0.80
CA ARG A 468 14.12 5.45 -1.47
C ARG A 468 13.69 4.21 -0.69
N ARG A 469 12.44 4.16 -0.26
CA ARG A 469 11.88 3.05 0.51
C ARG A 469 10.38 2.92 0.25
N HIS A 470 9.92 1.68 0.11
CA HIS A 470 8.51 1.34 -0.07
C HIS A 470 8.05 0.46 1.06
N PHE A 471 6.81 0.67 1.52
CA PHE A 471 6.25 -0.12 2.61
C PHE A 471 6.08 -1.60 2.23
N ASP A 472 5.73 -1.87 0.96
CA ASP A 472 5.51 -3.22 0.41
C ASP A 472 6.77 -3.82 -0.26
N ASP A 473 7.95 -3.24 -0.06
CA ASP A 473 9.22 -3.85 -0.50
C ASP A 473 9.42 -5.19 0.24
N PRO A 474 9.43 -6.33 -0.47
CA PRO A 474 9.54 -7.63 0.17
C PRO A 474 10.89 -7.80 0.88
N THR A 475 11.94 -7.07 0.50
CA THR A 475 13.28 -7.20 1.08
C THR A 475 13.55 -6.19 2.19
N LEU A 476 12.54 -5.38 2.56
CA LEU A 476 12.67 -4.31 3.54
C LEU A 476 13.23 -4.81 4.88
N LEU A 477 12.75 -5.97 5.36
CA LEU A 477 13.14 -6.50 6.65
C LEU A 477 14.60 -6.98 6.66
N ASP A 478 15.05 -7.64 5.58
CA ASP A 478 16.44 -8.09 5.44
C ASP A 478 17.44 -6.94 5.48
N ARG A 479 17.03 -5.74 5.04
CA ARG A 479 17.85 -4.53 5.10
C ARG A 479 18.20 -4.11 6.53
N TYR A 480 17.29 -4.34 7.48
CA TYR A 480 17.38 -3.74 8.81
C TYR A 480 17.44 -4.74 9.95
N PHE A 481 17.07 -5.99 9.73
CA PHE A 481 17.01 -7.01 10.76
C PHE A 481 17.73 -8.28 10.34
N GLU A 482 18.23 -8.98 11.33
CA GLU A 482 18.61 -10.38 11.21
C GLU A 482 17.74 -11.22 12.14
N ARG A 483 17.43 -12.42 11.68
CA ARG A 483 16.65 -13.38 12.44
C ARG A 483 17.57 -14.10 13.43
N LEU A 484 17.16 -14.15 14.69
CA LEU A 484 17.84 -14.93 15.72
C LEU A 484 17.36 -16.40 15.61
N GLN A 485 18.27 -17.33 15.84
CA GLN A 485 18.01 -18.78 15.73
C GLN A 485 17.01 -19.27 16.76
#